data_AF-A0A9N9X7D1-F1
#
_entry.id   AF-A0A9N9X7D1-F1
#
_cell.length_a   1.000
_cell.length_b   1.000
_cell.length_c   1.000
_cell.angle_alpha   90.00
_cell.angle_beta   90.00
_cell.angle_gamma   90.00
#
_symmetry.space_group_name_H-M   'P 1'
#
loop_
_entity.id
_entity.type
_entity.pdbx_description
1 polymer ?
#
loop_
_entity_poly.entity_id
_entity_poly.type
_entity_poly.pdbx_seq_one_letter_code
_entity_poly.pdbx_strand_id
1 'polypeptide(L)'
;MATQRDAGAFKPAIQRLPTTPPPETPPATSRSIQVVDDLPVKKFVERKHLRTDQFEYERTGDDPGYILIFNQETFAELKTRRGTKRDVNELVICLQRLGFNIEKENILTDQTTEEIKQVLTKVSNMDFTHYNCLILFFLSHGEELNFLFTKDGQILTKDIWLAFKDSKGLNNKPKMFVFQACKGENFTTVGNEPPKSSVLTPSSTFSPDILYNDLLIVHSSTEGNCAFRNTYTGSWFIQELCKNFIAYGRKEEVISLIIRVTKCVSGNYYSNGTYPDTNIEYYNAKQMPFFISTLRKKFYLNRNKERDAILRIAETNEDILKILVQIKSQLDTIFANEQEKKPKK
;
A
#
# COMPACT_ATOMS: atom_id res chain seq x y z
N MET A 1 8.11 21.25 -5.48
CA MET A 1 6.99 22.20 -5.63
C MET A 1 5.74 21.59 -5.03
N ALA A 2 4.91 22.41 -4.40
CA ALA A 2 3.86 22.00 -3.46
C ALA A 2 2.75 21.17 -4.13
N THR A 3 2.43 20.02 -3.53
CA THR A 3 1.29 19.17 -3.90
C THR A 3 0.05 19.71 -3.18
N GLN A 4 -0.86 20.37 -3.89
CA GLN A 4 -2.14 20.82 -3.32
C GLN A 4 -3.16 19.67 -3.35
N ARG A 5 -3.94 19.56 -2.27
CA ARG A 5 -4.98 18.56 -2.05
C ARG A 5 -6.32 19.29 -2.11
N ASP A 6 -7.13 19.03 -3.12
CA ASP A 6 -8.47 19.64 -3.22
C ASP A 6 -9.45 18.96 -2.26
N ALA A 7 -10.12 19.78 -1.45
CA ALA A 7 -11.37 19.46 -0.77
C ALA A 7 -12.47 20.31 -1.43
N GLY A 8 -13.60 19.67 -1.75
CA GLY A 8 -14.63 20.22 -2.64
C GLY A 8 -15.23 21.59 -2.26
N ALA A 9 -15.60 22.30 -3.32
CA ALA A 9 -16.39 23.52 -3.46
C ALA A 9 -17.03 24.15 -2.19
N PHE A 10 -16.47 25.29 -1.78
CA PHE A 10 -17.18 26.33 -1.04
C PHE A 10 -16.67 27.69 -1.56
N LYS A 11 -17.56 28.57 -2.04
CA LYS A 11 -17.23 29.97 -2.38
C LYS A 11 -17.59 30.85 -1.18
N PRO A 12 -16.63 31.50 -0.49
CA PRO A 12 -16.93 32.60 0.40
C PRO A 12 -16.47 33.95 -0.17
N ALA A 13 -17.18 35.00 0.24
CA ALA A 13 -17.03 36.38 -0.21
C ALA A 13 -15.62 36.96 0.04
N ILE A 14 -15.18 37.81 -0.88
CA ILE A 14 -13.90 38.52 -0.82
C ILE A 14 -13.95 39.56 0.30
N GLN A 15 -13.26 39.28 1.41
CA GLN A 15 -12.89 40.28 2.41
C GLN A 15 -11.39 40.56 2.25
N ARG A 16 -11.02 41.82 1.94
CA ARG A 16 -9.62 42.24 1.76
C ARG A 16 -8.90 42.20 3.11
N LEU A 17 -7.85 41.40 3.22
CA LEU A 17 -6.94 41.36 4.38
C LEU A 17 -5.81 42.40 4.23
N PRO A 18 -5.32 42.98 5.35
CA PRO A 18 -4.33 44.06 5.36
C PRO A 18 -2.91 43.61 4.97
N THR A 19 -2.17 44.52 4.32
CA THR A 19 -0.87 44.32 3.65
C THR A 19 0.34 44.58 4.55
N THR A 20 0.53 43.82 5.63
CA THR A 20 1.81 43.82 6.36
C THR A 20 2.23 42.41 6.79
N PRO A 21 3.49 42.01 6.57
CA PRO A 21 3.98 40.70 6.98
C PRO A 21 4.15 40.65 8.52
N PRO A 22 3.86 39.51 9.16
CA PRO A 22 4.15 39.32 10.58
C PRO A 22 5.67 39.25 10.82
N PRO A 23 6.14 39.64 12.02
CA PRO A 23 7.56 39.64 12.35
C PRO A 23 8.14 38.23 12.35
N GLU A 24 9.38 38.11 11.85
CA GLU A 24 10.13 36.86 11.74
C GLU A 24 10.27 36.18 13.10
N THR A 25 9.84 34.92 13.17
CA THR A 25 10.07 34.05 14.32
C THR A 25 11.52 33.56 14.27
N PRO A 26 12.29 33.63 15.37
CA PRO A 26 13.68 33.19 15.36
C PRO A 26 13.79 31.69 15.03
N PRO A 27 14.87 31.24 14.37
CA PRO A 27 15.01 29.87 13.93
C PRO A 27 14.97 28.93 15.13
N ALA A 28 14.03 28.00 15.11
CA ALA A 28 13.98 26.90 16.07
C ALA A 28 15.29 26.11 15.95
N THR A 29 16.13 26.21 16.98
CA THR A 29 17.34 25.39 17.14
C THR A 29 17.00 23.93 16.87
N SER A 30 17.64 23.35 15.85
CA SER A 30 17.49 21.96 15.48
C SER A 30 18.01 21.06 16.60
N ARG A 31 17.13 20.70 17.54
CA ARG A 31 17.34 19.47 18.31
C ARG A 31 17.24 18.33 17.30
N SER A 32 18.38 17.75 16.96
CA SER A 32 18.48 16.44 16.31
C SER A 32 17.63 15.46 17.10
N ILE A 33 16.42 15.18 16.63
CA ILE A 33 15.64 14.06 17.14
C ILE A 33 16.38 12.82 16.65
N GLN A 34 17.21 12.25 17.51
CA GLN A 34 17.65 10.87 17.37
C GLN A 34 16.39 10.03 17.50
N VAL A 35 15.86 9.61 16.35
CA VAL A 35 14.72 8.70 16.30
C VAL A 35 15.28 7.31 16.59
N VAL A 36 14.77 6.72 17.66
CA VAL A 36 15.00 5.32 18.11
C VAL A 36 16.29 5.08 18.88
N ASP A 37 16.41 5.63 20.09
CA ASP A 37 17.15 4.97 21.16
C ASP A 37 16.30 5.05 22.46
N ASP A 38 16.31 3.96 23.23
CA ASP A 38 15.97 3.89 24.66
C ASP A 38 14.56 3.55 25.16
N LEU A 39 13.81 2.66 24.51
CA LEU A 39 12.93 1.72 25.24
C LEU A 39 12.85 0.37 24.51
N PRO A 40 13.03 -0.79 25.17
CA PRO A 40 12.77 -2.08 24.55
C PRO A 40 11.29 -2.19 24.22
N VAL A 41 10.92 -1.89 22.98
CA VAL A 41 9.57 -2.16 22.48
C VAL A 41 9.40 -3.67 22.52
N LYS A 42 8.63 -4.16 23.51
CA LYS A 42 8.33 -5.58 23.66
C LYS A 42 7.82 -6.11 22.32
N LYS A 43 8.55 -7.06 21.71
CA LYS A 43 8.16 -7.68 20.43
C LYS A 43 6.70 -8.12 20.51
N PHE A 44 5.94 -7.76 19.48
CA PHE A 44 4.57 -8.20 19.35
C PHE A 44 4.57 -9.71 19.06
N VAL A 45 3.76 -10.44 19.83
CA VAL A 45 3.53 -11.87 19.61
C VAL A 45 2.09 -12.03 19.13
N GLU A 46 1.93 -12.49 17.90
CA GLU A 46 0.64 -12.82 17.32
C GLU A 46 0.03 -14.00 18.07
N ARG A 47 -1.22 -13.84 18.55
CA ARG A 47 -1.96 -14.90 19.23
C ARG A 47 -2.60 -15.83 18.19
N LYS A 48 -2.83 -17.09 18.58
CA LYS A 48 -3.49 -18.12 17.73
C LYS A 48 -4.67 -17.56 16.92
N HIS A 49 -4.65 -17.87 15.63
CA HIS A 49 -5.62 -17.41 14.65
C HIS A 49 -6.94 -18.20 14.72
N LEU A 50 -8.07 -17.49 14.62
CA LEU A 50 -9.42 -18.01 14.44
C LEU A 50 -9.82 -17.66 13.01
N ARG A 51 -9.83 -18.57 12.05
CA ARG A 51 -10.25 -18.22 10.69
C ARG A 51 -11.67 -17.64 10.71
N THR A 52 -11.85 -16.44 10.15
CA THR A 52 -13.19 -15.82 9.97
C THR A 52 -13.80 -16.16 8.62
N ASP A 53 -12.97 -16.59 7.67
CA ASP A 53 -13.38 -17.10 6.37
C ASP A 53 -12.46 -18.28 5.99
N GLN A 54 -13.03 -19.32 5.40
CA GLN A 54 -12.31 -20.50 4.91
C GLN A 54 -11.30 -20.16 3.80
N PHE A 55 -11.51 -19.04 3.11
CA PHE A 55 -10.62 -18.53 2.07
C PHE A 55 -9.50 -17.63 2.63
N GLU A 56 -9.23 -17.61 3.94
CA GLU A 56 -8.14 -16.82 4.55
C GLU A 56 -6.80 -17.58 4.60
N TYR A 57 -5.70 -16.85 4.37
CA TYR A 57 -4.36 -17.40 4.62
C TYR A 57 -4.19 -17.83 6.07
N GLU A 58 -3.56 -18.98 6.27
CA GLU A 58 -3.25 -19.44 7.63
C GLU A 58 -2.18 -18.58 8.27
N ARG A 59 -2.32 -18.38 9.57
CA ARG A 59 -1.39 -17.61 10.38
C ARG A 59 -0.94 -18.47 11.56
N THR A 60 -0.10 -19.46 11.26
CA THR A 60 0.40 -20.47 12.21
C THR A 60 1.58 -19.97 13.03
N GLY A 61 2.33 -19.01 12.50
CA GLY A 61 3.42 -18.34 13.16
C GLY A 61 2.95 -17.35 14.22
N ASP A 62 3.87 -17.01 15.12
CA ASP A 62 3.70 -16.06 16.21
C ASP A 62 4.21 -14.64 15.86
N ASP A 63 4.73 -14.45 14.64
CA ASP A 63 5.06 -13.14 14.07
C ASP A 63 4.14 -12.79 12.88
N PRO A 64 3.54 -11.58 12.83
CA PRO A 64 2.66 -11.19 11.75
C PRO A 64 3.25 -11.23 10.35
N GLY A 65 4.57 -11.09 10.24
CA GLY A 65 5.27 -11.22 8.98
C GLY A 65 6.62 -10.52 8.99
N TYR A 66 7.50 -11.02 8.14
CA TYR A 66 8.81 -10.44 7.94
C TYR A 66 8.70 -9.21 7.05
N ILE A 67 9.17 -8.05 7.54
CA ILE A 67 9.21 -6.80 6.79
C ILE A 67 10.63 -6.51 6.36
N LEU A 68 10.84 -6.24 5.08
CA LEU A 68 12.11 -5.79 4.53
C LEU A 68 11.92 -4.48 3.76
N ILE A 69 12.74 -3.47 4.01
CA ILE A 69 12.65 -2.16 3.35
C ILE A 69 14.00 -1.81 2.75
N PHE A 70 14.05 -1.73 1.41
CA PHE A 70 15.15 -1.11 0.69
C PHE A 70 14.78 0.34 0.36
N ASN A 71 15.58 1.28 0.87
CA ASN A 71 15.42 2.71 0.64
C ASN A 71 16.65 3.27 -0.07
N GLN A 72 16.54 3.56 -1.35
CA GLN A 72 17.59 4.19 -2.13
C GLN A 72 17.33 5.69 -2.17
N GLU A 73 18.16 6.48 -1.51
CA GLU A 73 18.06 7.94 -1.42
C GLU A 73 19.15 8.64 -2.23
N THR A 74 20.38 8.16 -2.13
CA THR A 74 21.56 8.74 -2.78
C THR A 74 22.09 7.84 -3.88
N PHE A 75 22.55 8.46 -4.97
CA PHE A 75 23.01 7.80 -6.19
C PHE A 75 24.21 8.58 -6.72
N ALA A 76 25.11 7.91 -7.44
CA ALA A 76 26.28 8.56 -8.03
C ALA A 76 25.89 9.57 -9.13
N GLU A 77 24.97 9.18 -10.02
CA GLU A 77 24.65 9.94 -11.24
C GLU A 77 23.20 10.46 -11.28
N LEU A 78 22.37 10.11 -10.29
CA LEU A 78 20.96 10.51 -10.23
C LEU A 78 20.67 11.49 -9.09
N LYS A 79 19.61 12.28 -9.27
CA LYS A 79 19.15 13.26 -8.28
C LYS A 79 18.76 12.57 -6.97
N THR A 80 19.20 13.12 -5.83
CA THR A 80 18.83 12.60 -4.50
C THR A 80 17.31 12.55 -4.29
N ARG A 81 16.80 11.44 -3.75
CA ARG A 81 15.36 11.22 -3.52
C ARG A 81 14.86 11.84 -2.21
N ARG A 82 15.04 13.15 -2.05
CA ARG A 82 14.61 13.92 -0.87
C ARG A 82 13.16 13.61 -0.47
N GLY A 83 12.92 13.25 0.78
CA GLY A 83 11.59 12.86 1.27
C GLY A 83 11.34 11.36 1.26
N THR A 84 12.23 10.52 0.69
CA THR A 84 12.10 9.04 0.81
C THR A 84 12.24 8.57 2.26
N LYS A 85 13.03 9.25 3.10
CA LYS A 85 13.06 8.99 4.55
C LYS A 85 11.68 9.18 5.21
N ARG A 86 10.87 10.11 4.70
CA ARG A 86 9.49 10.30 5.18
C ARG A 86 8.64 9.07 4.86
N ASP A 87 8.76 8.54 3.65
CA ASP A 87 8.07 7.30 3.25
C ASP A 87 8.47 6.11 4.11
N VAL A 88 9.77 5.93 4.39
CA VAL A 88 10.26 4.88 5.31
C VAL A 88 9.65 5.04 6.71
N ASN A 89 9.68 6.25 7.27
CA ASN A 89 9.12 6.50 8.60
C ASN A 89 7.61 6.20 8.66
N GLU A 90 6.85 6.60 7.64
CA GLU A 90 5.42 6.32 7.57
C GLU A 90 5.13 4.81 7.45
N LEU A 91 5.91 4.08 6.65
CA LEU A 91 5.80 2.62 6.54
C LEU A 91 6.07 1.94 7.89
N VAL A 92 7.14 2.33 8.58
CA VAL A 92 7.50 1.78 9.89
C VAL A 92 6.38 2.02 10.90
N ILE A 93 5.92 3.27 11.02
CA ILE A 93 4.83 3.64 11.94
C ILE A 93 3.55 2.88 11.60
N CYS A 94 3.19 2.82 10.31
CA CYS A 94 1.99 2.13 9.83
C CYS A 94 2.00 0.63 10.17
N LEU A 95 3.09 -0.06 9.84
CA LEU A 95 3.21 -1.50 10.02
C LEU A 95 3.38 -1.88 11.49
N GLN A 96 4.12 -1.11 12.29
CA GLN A 96 4.19 -1.30 13.74
C GLN A 96 2.81 -1.10 14.41
N ARG A 97 2.03 -0.12 13.96
CA ARG A 97 0.61 0.03 14.39
C ARG A 97 -0.25 -1.14 13.98
N LEU A 98 0.10 -1.81 12.88
CA LEU A 98 -0.43 -3.10 12.45
C LEU A 98 0.36 -4.27 13.07
N GLY A 99 1.02 -4.10 14.21
CA GLY A 99 1.58 -5.22 14.97
C GLY A 99 2.78 -5.93 14.34
N PHE A 100 3.28 -5.49 13.18
CA PHE A 100 4.50 -6.07 12.62
C PHE A 100 5.71 -5.69 13.47
N ASN A 101 6.59 -6.66 13.69
CA ASN A 101 7.90 -6.42 14.27
C ASN A 101 8.85 -5.99 13.15
N ILE A 102 9.33 -4.75 13.22
CA ILE A 102 10.30 -4.23 12.25
C ILE A 102 11.59 -3.98 13.00
N GLU A 103 12.60 -4.79 12.66
CA GLU A 103 13.96 -4.66 13.17
C GLU A 103 14.71 -3.60 12.37
N LYS A 104 15.61 -2.86 13.03
CA LYS A 104 16.36 -1.76 12.40
C LYS A 104 17.24 -2.28 11.26
N GLU A 105 17.73 -3.50 11.40
CA GLU A 105 18.55 -4.23 10.44
C GLU A 105 17.80 -4.55 9.14
N ASN A 106 16.45 -4.53 9.18
CA ASN A 106 15.60 -4.76 8.02
C ASN A 106 15.28 -3.47 7.24
N ILE A 107 15.78 -2.32 7.68
CA ILE A 107 15.65 -1.03 7.01
C ILE A 107 17.00 -0.66 6.41
N LEU A 108 17.17 -1.01 5.14
CA LEU A 108 18.44 -0.92 4.43
C LEU A 108 18.44 0.30 3.53
N THR A 109 19.36 1.24 3.77
CA THR A 109 19.47 2.48 2.99
C THR A 109 20.72 2.47 2.11
N ASP A 110 20.58 2.99 0.89
CA ASP A 110 21.67 3.20 -0.08
C ASP A 110 22.55 1.95 -0.28
N GLN A 111 21.89 0.80 -0.48
CA GLN A 111 22.56 -0.47 -0.76
C GLN A 111 22.99 -0.56 -2.22
N THR A 112 24.20 -1.06 -2.43
CA THR A 112 24.70 -1.52 -3.72
C THR A 112 23.89 -2.69 -4.26
N THR A 113 24.04 -2.96 -5.55
CA THR A 113 23.40 -4.08 -6.24
C THR A 113 23.79 -5.42 -5.62
N GLU A 114 25.06 -5.57 -5.25
CA GLU A 114 25.58 -6.80 -4.64
C GLU A 114 25.07 -6.97 -3.21
N GLU A 115 25.05 -5.92 -2.39
CA GLU A 115 24.48 -5.97 -1.03
C GLU A 115 22.98 -6.34 -1.06
N ILE A 116 22.21 -5.79 -2.01
CA ILE A 116 20.80 -6.17 -2.19
C ILE A 116 20.69 -7.67 -2.48
N LYS A 117 21.47 -8.19 -3.44
CA LYS A 117 21.46 -9.62 -3.79
C LYS A 117 21.81 -10.50 -2.59
N GLN A 118 22.83 -10.12 -1.83
CA GLN A 118 23.25 -10.83 -0.62
C GLN A 118 22.14 -10.85 0.44
N VAL A 119 21.47 -9.73 0.67
CA VAL A 119 20.32 -9.67 1.58
C VAL A 119 19.17 -10.54 1.08
N LEU A 120 18.84 -10.48 -0.21
CA LEU A 120 17.78 -11.31 -0.78
C LEU A 120 18.09 -12.81 -0.63
N THR A 121 19.31 -13.23 -0.92
CA THR A 121 19.77 -14.62 -0.72
C THR A 121 19.77 -15.01 0.75
N LYS A 122 20.20 -14.13 1.65
CA LYS A 122 20.18 -14.39 3.10
C LYS A 122 18.75 -14.60 3.59
N VAL A 123 17.85 -13.69 3.23
CA VAL A 123 16.45 -13.71 3.69
C VAL A 123 15.69 -14.86 3.03
N SER A 124 15.96 -15.21 1.77
CA SER A 124 15.27 -16.33 1.10
C SER A 124 15.58 -17.70 1.72
N ASN A 125 16.79 -17.85 2.28
CA ASN A 125 17.25 -19.04 2.99
C ASN A 125 16.91 -19.06 4.49
N MET A 126 16.27 -18.01 5.00
CA MET A 126 15.88 -17.93 6.40
C MET A 126 14.74 -18.91 6.73
N ASP A 127 14.69 -19.35 7.99
CA ASP A 127 13.53 -20.07 8.49
C ASP A 127 12.35 -19.11 8.73
N PHE A 128 11.30 -19.25 7.92
CA PHE A 128 10.07 -18.47 8.03
C PHE A 128 9.01 -19.13 8.92
N THR A 129 9.31 -20.24 9.62
CA THR A 129 8.32 -20.98 10.42
C THR A 129 7.48 -20.08 11.33
N HIS A 130 8.13 -19.12 11.99
CA HIS A 130 7.51 -18.14 12.90
C HIS A 130 6.77 -16.98 12.22
N TYR A 131 7.03 -16.71 10.95
CA TYR A 131 6.47 -15.56 10.23
C TYR A 131 5.25 -15.95 9.40
N ASN A 132 4.20 -15.15 9.45
CA ASN A 132 2.96 -15.43 8.71
C ASN A 132 2.96 -14.95 7.25
N CYS A 133 3.81 -13.99 6.91
CA CYS A 133 3.98 -13.50 5.54
C CYS A 133 5.37 -12.88 5.33
N LEU A 134 5.67 -12.54 4.07
CA LEU A 134 6.79 -11.68 3.70
C LEU A 134 6.22 -10.41 3.05
N ILE A 135 6.69 -9.24 3.48
CA ILE A 135 6.40 -7.97 2.83
C ILE A 135 7.71 -7.22 2.57
N LEU A 136 7.97 -6.91 1.32
CA LEU A 136 9.16 -6.19 0.88
C LEU A 136 8.77 -4.86 0.23
N PHE A 137 9.36 -3.78 0.70
CA PHE A 137 9.24 -2.44 0.10
C PHE A 137 10.55 -2.07 -0.57
N PHE A 138 10.48 -1.59 -1.81
CA PHE A 138 11.65 -1.06 -2.52
C PHE A 138 11.32 0.36 -3.00
N LEU A 139 11.99 1.35 -2.40
CA LEU A 139 11.81 2.77 -2.68
C LEU A 139 13.04 3.28 -3.42
N SER A 140 12.94 3.51 -4.73
CA SER A 140 14.08 3.99 -5.53
C SER A 140 13.65 4.86 -6.71
N HIS A 141 14.62 5.29 -7.52
CA HIS A 141 14.37 5.62 -8.91
C HIS A 141 14.13 4.33 -9.69
N GLY A 142 13.45 4.45 -10.82
CA GLY A 142 13.26 3.34 -11.74
C GLY A 142 13.14 3.86 -13.16
N GLU A 143 13.22 2.93 -14.08
CA GLU A 143 13.16 3.15 -15.52
C GLU A 143 12.10 2.22 -16.12
N GLU A 144 11.85 2.38 -17.42
CA GLU A 144 11.07 1.41 -18.20
C GLU A 144 11.63 0.00 -18.05
N LEU A 145 10.83 -1.00 -18.45
CA LEU A 145 11.15 -2.42 -18.41
C LEU A 145 11.38 -2.98 -16.99
N ASN A 146 10.85 -2.29 -15.98
CA ASN A 146 10.93 -2.65 -14.56
C ASN A 146 12.35 -2.63 -13.95
N PHE A 147 13.24 -1.75 -14.44
CA PHE A 147 14.51 -1.52 -13.76
C PHE A 147 14.34 -0.61 -12.54
N LEU A 148 15.07 -0.94 -11.48
CA LEU A 148 15.22 -0.14 -10.27
C LEU A 148 16.69 0.24 -10.12
N PHE A 149 16.95 1.50 -9.82
CA PHE A 149 18.31 1.92 -9.49
C PHE A 149 18.69 1.45 -8.10
N THR A 150 19.92 1.01 -7.95
CA THR A 150 20.60 0.76 -6.68
C THR A 150 21.62 1.88 -6.48
N LYS A 151 22.41 1.84 -5.40
CA LYS A 151 23.45 2.86 -5.17
C LYS A 151 24.44 2.98 -6.34
N ASP A 152 24.80 1.84 -6.93
CA ASP A 152 25.93 1.69 -7.87
C ASP A 152 25.54 1.09 -9.23
N GLY A 153 24.26 0.79 -9.45
CA GLY A 153 23.81 0.13 -10.67
C GLY A 153 22.29 0.00 -10.73
N GLN A 154 21.83 -1.12 -11.28
CA GLN A 154 20.41 -1.41 -11.48
C GLN A 154 20.10 -2.87 -11.16
N ILE A 155 18.84 -3.13 -10.80
CA ILE A 155 18.28 -4.47 -10.62
C ILE A 155 16.88 -4.52 -11.22
N LEU A 156 16.51 -5.66 -11.81
CA LEU A 156 15.15 -5.85 -12.27
C LEU A 156 14.25 -6.17 -11.08
N THR A 157 13.03 -5.61 -11.07
CA THR A 157 12.06 -5.92 -10.02
C THR A 157 11.83 -7.43 -9.90
N LYS A 158 11.85 -8.16 -11.03
CA LYS A 158 11.63 -9.61 -11.04
C LYS A 158 12.68 -10.40 -10.26
N ASP A 159 13.93 -9.94 -10.27
CA ASP A 159 15.01 -10.64 -9.58
C ASP A 159 14.78 -10.61 -8.05
N ILE A 160 14.06 -9.59 -7.56
CA ILE A 160 13.70 -9.42 -6.16
C ILE A 160 12.68 -10.46 -5.71
N TRP A 161 11.55 -10.63 -6.42
CA TRP A 161 10.56 -11.64 -6.01
C TRP A 161 10.95 -13.05 -6.40
N LEU A 162 11.73 -13.25 -7.47
CA LEU A 162 12.23 -14.56 -7.86
C LEU A 162 13.22 -15.15 -6.86
N ALA A 163 13.95 -14.31 -6.13
CA ALA A 163 14.80 -14.76 -5.03
C ALA A 163 14.05 -15.60 -3.97
N PHE A 164 12.72 -15.45 -3.88
CA PHE A 164 11.87 -16.14 -2.91
C PHE A 164 11.05 -17.30 -3.50
N LYS A 165 11.19 -17.61 -4.79
CA LYS A 165 10.40 -18.65 -5.48
C LYS A 165 10.52 -20.02 -4.80
N ASP A 166 11.75 -20.41 -4.45
CA ASP A 166 12.06 -21.71 -3.87
C ASP A 166 12.25 -21.67 -2.34
N SER A 167 11.80 -20.59 -1.68
CA SER A 167 11.90 -20.45 -0.23
C SER A 167 10.90 -21.39 0.46
N LYS A 168 11.38 -22.53 0.95
CA LYS A 168 10.56 -23.57 1.57
C LYS A 168 9.71 -23.06 2.74
N GLY A 169 10.23 -22.11 3.52
CA GLY A 169 9.53 -21.52 4.67
C GLY A 169 8.35 -20.62 4.30
N LEU A 170 8.27 -20.18 3.05
CA LEU A 170 7.22 -19.29 2.54
C LEU A 170 6.13 -20.04 1.75
N ASN A 171 6.18 -21.38 1.66
CA ASN A 171 5.14 -22.16 1.01
C ASN A 171 3.77 -21.91 1.65
N ASN A 172 2.76 -21.61 0.83
CA ASN A 172 1.40 -21.25 1.26
C ASN A 172 1.30 -19.99 2.14
N LYS A 173 2.34 -19.15 2.19
CA LYS A 173 2.34 -17.84 2.87
C LYS A 173 2.37 -16.72 1.84
N PRO A 174 1.61 -15.62 2.04
CA PRO A 174 1.57 -14.52 1.10
C PRO A 174 2.91 -13.78 1.08
N LYS A 175 3.35 -13.41 -0.13
CA LYS A 175 4.56 -12.65 -0.40
C LYS A 175 4.17 -11.37 -1.14
N MET A 176 4.29 -10.24 -0.48
CA MET A 176 3.94 -8.93 -1.04
C MET A 176 5.18 -8.12 -1.36
N PHE A 177 5.31 -7.65 -2.59
CA PHE A 177 6.40 -6.80 -3.06
C PHE A 177 5.84 -5.47 -3.52
N VAL A 178 6.29 -4.39 -2.89
CA VAL A 178 5.79 -3.03 -3.13
C VAL A 178 6.92 -2.17 -3.67
N PHE A 179 6.75 -1.70 -4.90
CA PHE A 179 7.74 -0.93 -5.63
C PHE A 179 7.29 0.52 -5.79
N GLN A 180 7.97 1.43 -5.10
CA GLN A 180 7.84 2.88 -5.29
C GLN A 180 8.99 3.36 -6.17
N ALA A 181 8.74 3.40 -7.47
CA ALA A 181 9.69 3.83 -8.49
C ALA A 181 8.95 4.34 -9.73
N CYS A 182 9.58 5.24 -10.48
CA CYS A 182 9.12 5.60 -11.83
C CYS A 182 9.28 4.39 -12.75
N LYS A 183 8.52 4.35 -13.84
CA LYS A 183 8.66 3.34 -14.90
C LYS A 183 8.87 3.97 -16.27
N GLY A 184 9.47 5.16 -16.30
CA GLY A 184 9.57 6.00 -17.49
C GLY A 184 9.28 7.46 -17.17
N GLU A 185 9.35 8.29 -18.21
CA GLU A 185 9.35 9.75 -18.09
C GLU A 185 8.02 10.40 -18.49
N ASN A 186 7.04 9.63 -18.99
CA ASN A 186 5.78 10.19 -19.45
C ASN A 186 4.87 10.57 -18.27
N PHE A 187 3.89 11.43 -18.56
CA PHE A 187 2.82 11.80 -17.65
C PHE A 187 1.48 11.44 -18.27
N THR A 188 0.62 10.79 -17.49
CA THR A 188 -0.79 10.66 -17.85
C THR A 188 -1.48 11.98 -17.52
N THR A 189 -1.83 12.79 -18.50
CA THR A 189 -2.59 14.04 -18.31
C THR A 189 -4.07 13.83 -18.61
N VAL A 190 -4.96 14.49 -17.87
CA VAL A 190 -6.40 14.43 -18.13
C VAL A 190 -6.70 15.04 -19.51
N GLY A 191 -7.22 14.24 -20.45
CA GLY A 191 -7.69 14.71 -21.76
C GLY A 191 -6.76 14.46 -22.96
N ASN A 192 -5.56 13.89 -22.77
CA ASN A 192 -4.71 13.45 -23.88
C ASN A 192 -4.96 11.97 -24.22
N GLU A 193 -4.85 11.60 -25.49
CA GLU A 193 -4.84 10.20 -25.90
C GLU A 193 -3.69 9.45 -25.22
N PRO A 194 -3.92 8.23 -24.73
CA PRO A 194 -2.84 7.42 -24.17
C PRO A 194 -1.72 7.26 -25.23
N PRO A 195 -0.44 7.28 -24.84
CA PRO A 195 0.66 7.12 -25.79
C PRO A 195 0.47 5.85 -26.62
N LYS A 196 0.79 5.92 -27.92
CA LYS A 196 0.51 4.89 -28.94
C LYS A 196 1.14 3.51 -28.67
N SER A 197 2.00 3.38 -27.67
CA SER A 197 2.64 2.12 -27.22
C SER A 197 2.31 1.75 -25.77
N SER A 198 1.16 2.19 -25.24
CA SER A 198 0.76 2.05 -23.83
C SER A 198 0.45 0.62 -23.39
N VAL A 199 1.47 -0.24 -23.33
CA VAL A 199 1.38 -1.48 -22.58
C VAL A 199 1.41 -1.11 -21.09
N LEU A 200 0.43 -1.53 -20.29
CA LEU A 200 0.39 -1.24 -18.85
C LEU A 200 1.63 -1.76 -18.11
N THR A 201 2.23 -2.82 -18.62
CA THR A 201 3.37 -3.54 -18.06
C THR A 201 4.04 -4.37 -19.17
N PRO A 202 5.38 -4.48 -19.25
CA PRO A 202 6.06 -5.26 -20.28
C PRO A 202 5.60 -6.71 -20.31
N SER A 203 5.44 -7.31 -21.49
CA SER A 203 5.00 -8.71 -21.65
C SER A 203 5.87 -9.72 -20.89
N SER A 204 7.17 -9.41 -20.73
CA SER A 204 8.12 -10.18 -19.93
C SER A 204 7.77 -10.27 -18.44
N THR A 205 6.84 -9.43 -17.95
CA THR A 205 6.35 -9.44 -16.55
C THR A 205 5.25 -10.47 -16.32
N PHE A 206 4.66 -11.02 -17.39
CA PHE A 206 3.54 -11.97 -17.31
C PHE A 206 3.94 -13.41 -17.66
N SER A 207 5.23 -13.70 -17.81
CA SER A 207 5.66 -15.07 -18.12
C SER A 207 5.32 -16.03 -16.96
N PRO A 208 4.67 -17.18 -17.24
CA PRO A 208 4.30 -18.15 -16.20
C PRO A 208 5.50 -18.62 -15.35
N ASP A 209 6.70 -18.64 -15.93
CA ASP A 209 7.92 -19.06 -15.24
C ASP A 209 8.34 -18.12 -14.11
N ILE A 210 7.88 -16.86 -14.15
CA ILE A 210 8.27 -15.82 -13.20
C ILE A 210 7.20 -15.46 -12.17
N LEU A 211 5.93 -15.78 -12.45
CA LEU A 211 4.81 -15.58 -11.53
C LEU A 211 4.44 -16.92 -10.90
N TYR A 212 4.80 -17.08 -9.63
CA TYR A 212 4.50 -18.28 -8.85
C TYR A 212 3.39 -18.01 -7.82
N ASN A 213 3.00 -19.04 -7.08
CA ASN A 213 1.86 -18.98 -6.15
C ASN A 213 2.07 -18.00 -4.97
N ASP A 214 0.96 -17.43 -4.49
CA ASP A 214 0.90 -16.61 -3.28
C ASP A 214 1.70 -15.29 -3.37
N LEU A 215 1.73 -14.71 -4.57
CA LEU A 215 2.46 -13.48 -4.86
C LEU A 215 1.49 -12.29 -5.02
N LEU A 216 1.87 -11.15 -4.46
CA LEU A 216 1.25 -9.85 -4.72
C LEU A 216 2.35 -8.84 -5.05
N ILE A 217 2.39 -8.40 -6.30
CA ILE A 217 3.32 -7.35 -6.76
C ILE A 217 2.53 -6.06 -6.92
N VAL A 218 2.98 -4.99 -6.30
CA VAL A 218 2.33 -3.67 -6.36
C VAL A 218 3.34 -2.64 -6.83
N HIS A 219 3.00 -1.90 -7.87
CA HIS A 219 3.80 -0.79 -8.40
C HIS A 219 3.08 0.53 -8.20
N SER A 220 3.84 1.56 -7.83
CA SER A 220 3.31 2.91 -7.64
C SER A 220 2.82 3.59 -8.91
N SER A 221 3.29 3.15 -10.08
CA SER A 221 3.00 3.74 -11.38
C SER A 221 2.95 2.67 -12.47
N THR A 222 2.15 2.89 -13.51
CA THR A 222 2.10 2.09 -14.75
C THR A 222 3.35 2.31 -15.61
N GLU A 223 3.62 1.36 -16.50
CA GLU A 223 4.75 1.44 -17.43
C GLU A 223 4.73 2.76 -18.23
N GLY A 224 5.92 3.29 -18.50
CA GLY A 224 6.13 4.57 -19.19
C GLY A 224 5.82 5.80 -18.35
N ASN A 225 5.27 5.68 -17.13
CA ASN A 225 4.78 6.83 -16.35
C ASN A 225 5.61 7.13 -15.09
N CYS A 226 5.67 8.42 -14.75
CA CYS A 226 6.31 8.92 -13.53
C CYS A 226 5.56 8.55 -12.24
N ALA A 227 6.32 8.32 -11.16
CA ALA A 227 5.79 8.19 -9.81
C ALA A 227 6.14 9.44 -8.98
N PHE A 228 5.12 10.16 -8.49
CA PHE A 228 5.31 11.47 -7.87
C PHE A 228 5.72 11.39 -6.40
N ARG A 229 6.59 12.32 -6.02
CA ARG A 229 7.07 12.49 -4.65
C ARG A 229 7.20 13.96 -4.27
N ASN A 230 6.67 14.28 -3.10
CA ASN A 230 6.90 15.55 -2.43
C ASN A 230 8.11 15.43 -1.49
N THR A 231 8.97 16.44 -1.52
CA THR A 231 10.21 16.49 -0.74
C THR A 231 9.97 16.51 0.77
N TYR A 232 8.83 17.01 1.22
CA TYR A 232 8.48 17.19 2.64
C TYR A 232 7.45 16.15 3.12
N THR A 233 6.46 15.82 2.26
CA THR A 233 5.35 14.95 2.66
C THR A 233 5.47 13.50 2.18
N GLY A 234 6.49 13.16 1.38
CA GLY A 234 6.69 11.81 0.84
C GLY A 234 5.97 11.58 -0.50
N SER A 235 5.96 10.32 -0.96
CA SER A 235 5.34 9.92 -2.22
C SER A 235 3.84 9.69 -2.10
N TRP A 236 3.06 10.13 -3.09
CA TRP A 236 1.59 10.02 -3.03
C TRP A 236 1.14 8.59 -2.75
N PHE A 237 1.79 7.62 -3.42
CA PHE A 237 1.47 6.21 -3.28
C PHE A 237 1.77 5.66 -1.88
N ILE A 238 2.97 5.86 -1.33
CA ILE A 238 3.29 5.35 0.03
C ILE A 238 2.44 6.04 1.10
N GLN A 239 2.18 7.33 0.94
CA GLN A 239 1.32 8.06 1.87
C GLN A 239 -0.13 7.51 1.86
N GLU A 240 -0.71 7.27 0.68
CA GLU A 240 -2.05 6.67 0.59
C GLU A 240 -2.08 5.20 1.02
N LEU A 241 -1.01 4.44 0.75
CA LEU A 241 -0.83 3.06 1.20
C LEU A 241 -0.90 2.99 2.73
N CYS A 242 -0.08 3.78 3.41
CA CYS A 242 -0.03 3.81 4.87
C CYS A 242 -1.36 4.27 5.48
N LYS A 243 -2.00 5.30 4.92
CA LYS A 243 -3.33 5.77 5.37
C LYS A 243 -4.38 4.67 5.28
N ASN A 244 -4.48 3.99 4.14
CA ASN A 244 -5.47 2.91 3.94
C ASN A 244 -5.16 1.69 4.80
N PHE A 245 -3.89 1.33 4.97
CA PHE A 245 -3.47 0.22 5.83
C PHE A 245 -3.80 0.50 7.30
N ILE A 246 -3.57 1.72 7.80
CA ILE A 246 -3.96 2.08 9.18
C ILE A 246 -5.47 2.07 9.34
N ALA A 247 -6.21 2.68 8.40
CA ALA A 247 -7.65 2.89 8.52
C ALA A 247 -8.47 1.60 8.33
N TYR A 248 -8.12 0.80 7.32
CA TYR A 248 -8.90 -0.36 6.88
C TYR A 248 -8.14 -1.67 6.99
N GLY A 249 -6.83 -1.64 7.28
CA GLY A 249 -6.00 -2.84 7.32
C GLY A 249 -6.33 -3.82 8.44
N ARG A 250 -7.25 -3.47 9.36
CA ARG A 250 -7.90 -4.39 10.32
C ARG A 250 -9.24 -4.95 9.86
N LYS A 251 -9.85 -4.43 8.79
CA LYS A 251 -11.19 -4.83 8.31
C LYS A 251 -11.12 -5.56 6.98
N GLU A 252 -10.31 -5.06 6.06
CA GLU A 252 -10.27 -5.52 4.69
C GLU A 252 -8.99 -6.31 4.38
N GLU A 253 -9.10 -7.16 3.37
CA GLU A 253 -7.97 -7.91 2.83
C GLU A 253 -7.14 -7.01 1.90
N VAL A 254 -5.88 -7.38 1.69
CA VAL A 254 -4.89 -6.50 1.08
C VAL A 254 -5.28 -6.05 -0.32
N ILE A 255 -5.89 -6.89 -1.17
CA ILE A 255 -6.30 -6.48 -2.52
C ILE A 255 -7.29 -5.32 -2.46
N SER A 256 -8.31 -5.41 -1.60
CA SER A 256 -9.26 -4.33 -1.34
C SER A 256 -8.58 -3.06 -0.84
N LEU A 257 -7.58 -3.18 0.05
CA LEU A 257 -6.76 -2.05 0.47
C LEU A 257 -6.00 -1.42 -0.71
N ILE A 258 -5.38 -2.22 -1.58
CA ILE A 258 -4.67 -1.72 -2.76
C ILE A 258 -5.63 -1.04 -3.73
N ILE A 259 -6.84 -1.57 -3.94
CA ILE A 259 -7.88 -0.92 -4.76
C ILE A 259 -8.22 0.47 -4.20
N ARG A 260 -8.36 0.61 -2.88
CA ARG A 260 -8.57 1.93 -2.25
C ARG A 260 -7.40 2.86 -2.50
N VAL A 261 -6.18 2.37 -2.38
CA VAL A 261 -4.96 3.15 -2.66
C VAL A 261 -4.95 3.61 -4.12
N THR A 262 -5.22 2.72 -5.08
CA THR A 262 -5.31 3.06 -6.50
C THR A 262 -6.35 4.15 -6.75
N LYS A 263 -7.55 4.04 -6.15
CA LYS A 263 -8.60 5.08 -6.24
C LYS A 263 -8.12 6.42 -5.67
N CYS A 264 -7.48 6.41 -4.50
CA CYS A 264 -7.01 7.63 -3.85
C CYS A 264 -5.88 8.30 -4.64
N VAL A 265 -4.91 7.54 -5.14
CA VAL A 265 -3.77 8.09 -5.89
C VAL A 265 -4.22 8.64 -7.25
N SER A 266 -5.04 7.91 -7.99
CA SER A 266 -5.52 8.34 -9.32
C SER A 266 -6.53 9.49 -9.24
N GLY A 267 -7.38 9.51 -8.20
CA GLY A 267 -8.42 10.51 -8.04
C GLY A 267 -7.93 11.82 -7.40
N ASN A 268 -7.25 11.73 -6.26
CA ASN A 268 -7.07 12.88 -5.35
C ASN A 268 -5.83 13.72 -5.64
N TYR A 269 -4.91 13.22 -6.47
CA TYR A 269 -3.63 13.87 -6.72
C TYR A 269 -3.52 14.33 -8.17
N TYR A 270 -2.83 15.45 -8.37
CA TYR A 270 -2.35 15.90 -9.67
C TYR A 270 -1.10 16.75 -9.46
N SER A 271 -0.28 16.87 -10.49
CA SER A 271 0.88 17.77 -10.50
C SER A 271 0.88 18.59 -11.76
N ASN A 272 1.27 19.85 -11.60
CA ASN A 272 1.71 20.72 -12.68
C ASN A 272 3.21 20.95 -12.50
N GLY A 273 3.93 21.22 -13.58
CA GLY A 273 5.34 21.54 -13.48
C GLY A 273 6.04 21.50 -14.82
N THR A 274 7.36 21.47 -14.75
CA THR A 274 8.24 21.45 -15.92
C THR A 274 9.28 20.36 -15.72
N TYR A 275 9.53 19.57 -16.76
CA TYR A 275 10.56 18.54 -16.72
C TYR A 275 11.92 19.21 -16.50
N PRO A 276 12.70 18.80 -15.49
CA PRO A 276 13.96 19.48 -15.17
C PRO A 276 14.98 19.43 -16.30
N ASP A 277 14.96 18.35 -17.10
CA ASP A 277 16.00 18.04 -18.07
C ASP A 277 15.62 18.43 -19.50
N THR A 278 14.31 18.49 -19.83
CA THR A 278 13.82 18.86 -21.17
C THR A 278 13.09 20.21 -21.22
N ASN A 279 12.84 20.83 -20.06
CA ASN A 279 12.00 22.04 -19.91
C ASN A 279 10.57 21.91 -20.47
N ILE A 280 10.07 20.68 -20.66
CA ILE A 280 8.71 20.45 -21.13
C ILE A 280 7.73 20.63 -19.97
N GLU A 281 6.77 21.53 -20.14
CA GLU A 281 5.70 21.73 -19.17
C GLU A 281 4.67 20.60 -19.22
N TYR A 282 4.18 20.21 -18.05
CA TYR A 282 3.09 19.26 -17.89
C TYR A 282 2.03 19.84 -16.96
N TYR A 283 0.77 19.54 -17.31
CA TYR A 283 -0.41 20.05 -16.61
C TYR A 283 -1.34 18.88 -16.28
N ASN A 284 -1.90 18.90 -15.08
CA ASN A 284 -2.82 17.88 -14.55
C ASN A 284 -2.26 16.46 -14.69
N ALA A 285 -0.96 16.28 -14.45
CA ALA A 285 -0.34 14.96 -14.48
C ALA A 285 -0.87 14.12 -13.32
N LYS A 286 -1.35 12.92 -13.66
CA LYS A 286 -1.93 11.92 -12.78
C LYS A 286 -0.98 10.74 -12.61
N GLN A 287 -1.27 9.94 -11.60
CA GLN A 287 -0.53 8.72 -11.29
C GLN A 287 -1.50 7.55 -11.16
N MET A 288 -1.18 6.42 -11.78
CA MET A 288 -1.97 5.20 -11.70
C MET A 288 -1.12 4.07 -11.09
N PRO A 289 -1.34 3.70 -9.82
CA PRO A 289 -0.78 2.46 -9.28
C PRO A 289 -1.43 1.25 -9.94
N PHE A 290 -0.67 0.15 -10.03
CA PHE A 290 -1.22 -1.11 -10.49
C PHE A 290 -0.62 -2.27 -9.69
N PHE A 291 -1.28 -3.43 -9.75
CA PHE A 291 -0.81 -4.62 -9.07
C PHE A 291 -1.11 -5.89 -9.87
N ILE A 292 -0.33 -6.93 -9.60
CA ILE A 292 -0.48 -8.28 -10.12
C ILE A 292 -0.61 -9.20 -8.92
N SER A 293 -1.62 -10.09 -8.94
CA SER A 293 -1.88 -11.02 -7.84
C SER A 293 -2.01 -12.45 -8.35
N THR A 294 -1.26 -13.35 -7.73
CA THR A 294 -1.46 -14.80 -7.76
C THR A 294 -1.81 -15.33 -6.36
N LEU A 295 -2.28 -14.44 -5.47
CA LEU A 295 -2.81 -14.84 -4.17
C LEU A 295 -3.97 -15.81 -4.36
N ARG A 296 -3.97 -16.87 -3.57
CA ARG A 296 -5.00 -17.94 -3.62
C ARG A 296 -6.02 -17.82 -2.49
N LYS A 297 -5.80 -16.90 -1.56
CA LYS A 297 -6.57 -16.68 -0.33
C LYS A 297 -6.57 -15.20 0.04
N LYS A 298 -7.54 -14.78 0.85
CA LYS A 298 -7.61 -13.43 1.42
C LYS A 298 -6.40 -13.21 2.33
N PHE A 299 -5.58 -12.23 1.99
CA PHE A 299 -4.42 -11.84 2.76
C PHE A 299 -4.80 -10.67 3.67
N TYR A 300 -4.60 -10.83 4.98
CA TYR A 300 -4.88 -9.81 5.98
C TYR A 300 -3.58 -9.43 6.71
N LEU A 301 -3.33 -8.13 6.90
CA LEU A 301 -2.06 -7.61 7.40
C LEU A 301 -1.79 -7.87 8.90
N ASN A 302 -2.81 -7.91 9.75
CA ASN A 302 -2.59 -8.14 11.18
C ASN A 302 -3.82 -8.72 11.87
N ARG A 303 -3.67 -9.43 12.98
CA ARG A 303 -4.69 -9.46 14.02
C ARG A 303 -4.26 -8.62 15.23
N ASN A 304 -4.90 -7.48 15.42
CA ASN A 304 -4.98 -6.89 16.76
C ASN A 304 -6.41 -6.52 17.09
N LYS A 305 -6.82 -6.70 18.35
CA LYS A 305 -7.19 -8.00 18.97
C LYS A 305 -8.69 -7.85 19.13
N GLU A 306 -9.47 -8.84 18.73
CA GLU A 306 -10.82 -8.59 18.18
C GLU A 306 -10.76 -8.11 16.73
N ARG A 307 -9.86 -8.61 15.87
CA ARG A 307 -10.01 -8.42 14.42
C ARG A 307 -11.11 -9.35 13.93
N ASP A 308 -12.12 -8.83 13.33
CA ASP A 308 -12.98 -7.82 13.94
C ASP A 308 -13.86 -8.70 14.89
N ALA A 309 -13.93 -8.59 16.24
CA ALA A 309 -14.82 -9.45 17.08
C ALA A 309 -16.32 -9.19 16.83
N ILE A 310 -16.59 -8.62 15.67
CA ILE A 310 -17.47 -7.50 15.34
C ILE A 310 -17.87 -7.66 13.88
N LEU A 311 -16.95 -8.09 12.99
CA LEU A 311 -17.32 -8.93 11.84
C LEU A 311 -18.25 -10.05 12.36
N ARG A 312 -17.98 -10.51 13.59
CA ARG A 312 -18.60 -11.64 14.32
C ARG A 312 -19.89 -11.38 15.09
N ILE A 313 -20.45 -10.17 15.11
CA ILE A 313 -21.85 -10.01 15.59
C ILE A 313 -22.72 -9.46 14.46
N ALA A 314 -22.15 -8.67 13.56
CA ALA A 314 -22.85 -8.02 12.46
C ALA A 314 -23.55 -9.02 11.51
N GLU A 315 -22.92 -10.15 11.22
CA GLU A 315 -23.53 -11.23 10.46
C GLU A 315 -24.71 -11.87 11.22
N THR A 316 -24.61 -11.98 12.55
CA THR A 316 -25.59 -12.67 13.41
C THR A 316 -26.94 -11.92 13.53
N ASN A 317 -26.98 -10.61 13.35
CA ASN A 317 -28.23 -9.84 13.38
C ASN A 317 -28.92 -9.72 12.01
N GLU A 318 -28.16 -9.86 10.92
CA GLU A 318 -28.72 -9.88 9.57
C GLU A 318 -29.61 -11.10 9.35
N ASP A 319 -29.24 -12.24 9.93
CA ASP A 319 -30.02 -13.47 9.86
C ASP A 319 -31.28 -13.43 10.74
N ILE A 320 -31.24 -12.73 11.88
CA ILE A 320 -32.42 -12.58 12.75
C ILE A 320 -33.50 -11.71 12.10
N LEU A 321 -33.11 -10.65 11.39
CA LEU A 321 -34.01 -9.75 10.66
C LEU A 321 -34.75 -10.44 9.51
N LYS A 322 -34.06 -11.30 8.76
CA LYS A 322 -34.68 -12.07 7.67
C LYS A 322 -35.79 -13.00 8.18
N ILE A 323 -35.62 -13.59 9.36
CA ILE A 323 -36.62 -14.49 9.97
C ILE A 323 -37.88 -13.73 10.40
N LEU A 324 -37.75 -12.56 11.03
CA LEU A 324 -38.90 -11.78 11.50
C LEU A 324 -39.78 -11.25 10.36
N VAL A 325 -39.17 -10.90 9.23
CA VAL A 325 -39.89 -10.49 8.00
C VAL A 325 -40.74 -11.63 7.45
N GLN A 326 -40.20 -12.84 7.46
CA GLN A 326 -40.88 -14.02 6.92
C GLN A 326 -42.09 -14.42 7.78
N ILE A 327 -41.97 -14.26 9.11
CA ILE A 327 -43.07 -14.52 10.05
C ILE A 327 -44.23 -13.52 9.87
N LYS A 328 -43.93 -12.22 9.73
CA LYS A 328 -44.93 -11.15 9.53
C LYS A 328 -45.77 -11.36 8.26
N SER A 329 -45.12 -11.78 7.17
CA SER A 329 -45.79 -12.07 5.89
C SER A 329 -46.79 -13.23 5.99
N GLN A 330 -46.46 -14.28 6.75
CA GLN A 330 -47.36 -15.41 6.95
C GLN A 330 -48.59 -15.00 7.78
N LEU A 331 -48.42 -14.15 8.79
CA LEU A 331 -49.53 -13.65 9.61
C LEU A 331 -50.52 -12.81 8.78
N ASP A 332 -50.04 -11.88 7.95
CA ASP A 332 -50.90 -11.06 7.09
C ASP A 332 -51.75 -11.90 6.12
N THR A 333 -51.14 -12.97 5.59
CA THR A 333 -51.83 -13.93 4.71
C THR A 333 -52.95 -14.68 5.44
N ILE A 334 -52.73 -15.05 6.70
CA ILE A 334 -53.74 -15.71 7.53
C ILE A 334 -54.90 -14.74 7.83
N PHE A 335 -54.61 -13.50 8.24
CA PHE A 335 -55.65 -12.52 8.56
C PHE A 335 -56.48 -12.09 7.35
N ALA A 336 -55.87 -11.98 6.16
CA ALA A 336 -56.61 -11.71 4.93
C ALA A 336 -57.58 -12.86 4.59
N ASN A 337 -57.12 -14.11 4.68
CA ASN A 337 -57.96 -15.29 4.45
C ASN A 337 -59.11 -15.41 5.47
N GLU A 338 -58.91 -14.94 6.71
CA GLU A 338 -59.99 -14.87 7.70
C GLU A 338 -60.99 -13.76 7.44
N GLN A 339 -60.56 -12.60 6.91
CA GLN A 339 -61.48 -11.52 6.52
C GLN A 339 -62.30 -11.87 5.28
N GLU A 340 -61.75 -12.63 4.33
CA GLU A 340 -62.48 -13.14 3.17
C GLU A 340 -63.45 -14.26 3.52
N LYS A 341 -63.15 -15.07 4.55
CA LYS A 341 -64.04 -16.12 5.07
C LYS A 341 -65.16 -15.57 5.96
N LYS A 342 -65.15 -14.29 6.33
CA LYS A 342 -66.29 -13.68 7.01
C LYS A 342 -67.41 -13.49 5.99
N PRO A 343 -68.58 -14.12 6.20
CA PRO A 343 -69.69 -13.97 5.28
C PRO A 343 -70.05 -12.49 5.19
N LYS A 344 -70.13 -11.96 3.97
CA LYS A 344 -70.86 -10.72 3.70
C LYS A 344 -72.28 -10.97 4.20
N LYS A 345 -72.59 -10.40 5.36
CA LYS A 345 -73.92 -10.36 5.94
C LYS A 345 -74.89 -9.70 4.97
#